data_AF-A0AAV5LNB9-F1
#
_entry.id   AF-A0AAV5LNB9-F1
#
_cell.length_a   1.000
_cell.length_b   1.000
_cell.length_c   1.000
_cell.angle_alpha   90.00
_cell.angle_beta   90.00
_cell.angle_gamma   90.00
#
_symmetry.space_group_name_H-M   'P 1'
#
loop_
_entity.id
_entity.type
_entity.pdbx_description
1 polymer ?
#
loop_
_entity_poly.entity_id
_entity_poly.type
_entity_poly.pdbx_seq_one_letter_code
_entity_poly.pdbx_strand_id
1 'polypeptide(L)'
;MNRKLSTLLKILLFLFALNSISLYFYFYFSSHSAAPHLPETQQNPLNTSQFSKPWPILPSYLPWSETSDVGYRSCEAYFGNGFTEVIEVIPPKPAARSSGGWFRCHYSRTLRCSVCEGGKIRMDPGKIRMSKGGERLEEVMGRGEEEELPEFEDGAFQVDGGSGKKQSRLVSEEFLDQYVPVGGILRHTMRGLIKSIQVADENDFNCEEWVEEPTLLVTRFEYANIFHTVTDWYSAYVSSRVTALPNRPHVVFVDGHCEVCVL
;
A
#
# COMPACT_ATOMS: atom_id res chain seq x y z
N MET A 1 37.95 8.13 -46.07
CA MET A 1 37.13 7.99 -44.84
C MET A 1 38.05 7.78 -43.65
N ASN A 2 37.93 8.59 -42.60
CA ASN A 2 38.91 8.70 -41.52
C ASN A 2 39.04 7.37 -40.75
N ARG A 3 40.26 6.82 -40.57
CA ARG A 3 40.47 5.49 -39.94
C ARG A 3 39.74 5.35 -38.59
N LYS A 4 39.70 6.42 -37.80
CA LYS A 4 38.97 6.49 -36.52
C LYS A 4 37.45 6.35 -36.67
N LEU A 5 36.86 6.95 -37.72
CA LEU A 5 35.43 6.88 -38.01
C LEU A 5 35.02 5.46 -38.46
N SER A 6 35.90 4.78 -39.21
CA SER A 6 35.70 3.39 -39.61
C SER A 6 35.75 2.45 -38.41
N THR A 7 36.66 2.67 -37.45
CA THR A 7 36.74 1.85 -36.23
C THR A 7 35.52 2.07 -35.32
N LEU A 8 35.09 3.32 -35.13
CA LEU A 8 33.87 3.64 -34.36
C LEU A 8 32.63 2.99 -34.96
N LEU A 9 32.46 3.07 -36.29
CA LEU A 9 31.32 2.45 -36.97
C LEU A 9 31.32 0.92 -36.79
N LYS A 10 32.49 0.27 -36.86
CA LYS A 10 32.62 -1.17 -36.61
C LYS A 10 32.27 -1.56 -35.18
N ILE A 11 32.69 -0.77 -34.20
CA ILE A 11 32.33 -1.00 -32.79
C ILE A 11 30.83 -0.83 -32.59
N LEU A 12 30.23 0.21 -33.18
CA LEU A 12 28.81 0.50 -33.04
C LEU A 12 27.94 -0.61 -33.69
N LEU A 13 28.33 -1.08 -34.88
CA LEU A 13 27.68 -2.22 -35.54
C LEU A 13 27.86 -3.53 -34.76
N PHE A 14 29.04 -3.75 -34.18
CA PHE A 14 29.29 -4.92 -33.33
C PHE A 14 28.42 -4.91 -32.07
N LEU A 15 28.33 -3.77 -31.38
CA LEU A 15 27.48 -3.62 -30.20
C LEU A 15 26.00 -3.79 -30.55
N PHE A 16 25.55 -3.24 -31.69
CA PHE A 16 24.18 -3.40 -32.17
C PHE A 16 23.84 -4.85 -32.48
N ALA A 17 24.74 -5.57 -33.15
CA ALA A 17 24.58 -7.00 -33.44
C ALA A 17 24.54 -7.82 -32.14
N LEU A 18 25.45 -7.55 -31.20
CA LEU A 18 25.50 -8.23 -29.91
C LEU A 18 24.21 -8.02 -29.10
N ASN A 19 23.69 -6.78 -29.07
CA ASN A 19 22.43 -6.47 -28.39
C ASN A 19 21.23 -7.16 -29.06
N SER A 20 21.20 -7.15 -30.40
CA SER A 20 20.13 -7.80 -31.17
C SER A 20 20.11 -9.32 -30.97
N ILE A 21 21.29 -9.96 -30.93
CA ILE A 21 21.44 -11.39 -30.65
C ILE A 21 21.04 -11.69 -29.20
N SER A 22 21.44 -10.85 -28.24
CA SER A 22 21.07 -11.03 -26.84
C SER A 22 19.55 -10.92 -26.63
N LEU A 23 18.89 -9.96 -27.29
CA LEU A 23 17.43 -9.82 -27.27
C LEU A 23 16.75 -11.01 -27.96
N TYR A 24 17.28 -11.46 -29.09
CA TYR A 24 16.76 -12.65 -29.78
C TYR A 24 16.78 -13.88 -28.87
N PHE A 25 17.90 -14.16 -28.19
CA PHE A 25 17.96 -15.26 -27.23
C PHE A 25 17.02 -15.05 -26.04
N TYR A 26 16.92 -13.84 -25.50
CA TYR A 26 15.99 -13.54 -24.40
C TYR A 26 14.53 -13.87 -24.77
N PHE A 27 14.08 -13.47 -25.97
CA PHE A 27 12.73 -13.76 -26.42
C PHE A 27 12.54 -15.21 -26.86
N TYR A 28 13.55 -15.84 -27.48
CA TYR A 28 13.51 -17.24 -27.90
C TYR A 28 13.46 -18.22 -26.71
N PHE A 29 14.24 -17.96 -25.66
CA PHE A 29 14.18 -18.78 -24.44
C PHE A 29 12.95 -18.47 -23.57
N SER A 30 12.43 -17.24 -23.62
CA SER A 30 11.14 -16.92 -22.97
C SER A 30 9.95 -17.60 -23.65
N SER A 31 9.98 -17.82 -24.97
CA SER A 31 8.90 -18.50 -25.70
C SER A 31 8.97 -20.04 -25.64
N HIS A 32 10.11 -20.61 -25.26
CA HIS A 32 10.27 -22.06 -25.06
C HIS A 32 10.19 -22.53 -23.60
N SER A 33 9.97 -21.61 -22.66
CA SER A 33 9.62 -21.99 -21.29
C SER A 33 8.14 -22.38 -21.24
N ALA A 34 7.85 -23.62 -21.64
CA ALA A 34 6.58 -24.25 -21.33
C ALA A 34 6.40 -24.19 -19.80
N ALA A 35 5.33 -23.51 -19.36
CA ALA A 35 4.96 -23.46 -17.95
C ALA A 35 4.89 -24.90 -17.40
N PRO A 36 5.48 -25.19 -16.24
CA PRO A 36 5.21 -26.45 -15.56
C PRO A 36 3.70 -26.50 -15.28
N HIS A 37 3.02 -27.52 -15.79
CA HIS A 37 1.65 -27.84 -15.39
C HIS A 37 1.63 -28.07 -13.88
N LEU A 38 1.12 -27.09 -13.13
CA LEU A 38 0.72 -27.28 -11.74
C LEU A 38 -0.59 -28.08 -11.72
N PRO A 39 -0.73 -29.06 -10.81
CA PRO A 39 -1.95 -29.85 -10.69
C PRO A 39 -3.11 -28.95 -10.25
N GLU A 40 -4.17 -29.00 -11.06
CA GLU A 40 -5.49 -28.44 -10.84
C GLU A 40 -6.05 -28.93 -9.51
N THR A 41 -5.84 -28.15 -8.44
CA THR A 41 -6.41 -28.47 -7.13
C THR A 41 -7.00 -27.21 -6.51
N GLN A 42 -8.33 -27.22 -6.40
CA GLN A 42 -9.16 -26.34 -5.59
C GLN A 42 -9.27 -24.87 -6.01
N GLN A 43 -9.80 -24.64 -7.21
CA GLN A 43 -10.71 -23.50 -7.39
C GLN A 43 -12.04 -23.82 -6.69
N ASN A 44 -12.13 -23.50 -5.40
CA ASN A 44 -13.44 -23.23 -4.82
C ASN A 44 -13.88 -21.86 -5.33
N PRO A 45 -15.03 -21.74 -6.04
CA PRO A 45 -15.57 -20.45 -6.39
C PRO A 45 -16.19 -19.85 -5.13
N LEU A 46 -15.38 -19.19 -4.30
CA LEU A 46 -15.92 -18.18 -3.41
C LEU A 46 -16.45 -17.06 -4.30
N ASN A 47 -17.77 -16.92 -4.34
CA ASN A 47 -18.52 -15.82 -4.95
C ASN A 47 -17.79 -14.49 -4.73
N THR A 48 -16.95 -14.10 -5.69
CA THR A 48 -16.24 -12.83 -5.66
C THR A 48 -17.18 -11.76 -6.20
N SER A 49 -17.36 -10.71 -5.40
CA SER A 49 -18.10 -9.52 -5.78
C SER A 49 -17.67 -9.04 -7.17
N GLN A 50 -18.65 -8.77 -8.03
CA GLN A 50 -18.49 -8.57 -9.47
C GLN A 50 -17.73 -7.29 -9.88
N PHE A 51 -17.11 -6.55 -8.95
CA PHE A 51 -16.66 -5.17 -9.19
C PHE A 51 -15.13 -4.94 -9.08
N SER A 52 -14.38 -5.78 -8.38
CA SER A 52 -12.92 -5.60 -8.24
C SER A 52 -12.13 -6.46 -9.23
N LYS A 53 -11.16 -5.85 -9.92
CA LYS A 53 -10.33 -6.59 -10.88
C LYS A 53 -9.39 -7.57 -10.13
N PRO A 54 -9.21 -8.81 -10.62
CA PRO A 54 -8.25 -9.73 -10.03
C PRO A 54 -6.82 -9.18 -10.18
N TRP A 55 -5.92 -9.69 -9.34
CA TRP A 55 -4.49 -9.46 -9.47
C TRP A 55 -3.94 -10.12 -10.74
N PRO A 56 -2.99 -9.49 -11.46
CA PRO A 56 -2.29 -10.16 -12.54
C PRO A 56 -1.49 -11.34 -11.97
N ILE A 57 -1.50 -12.47 -12.67
CA ILE A 57 -0.67 -13.63 -12.32
C ILE A 57 0.76 -13.30 -12.75
N LEU A 58 1.57 -12.71 -11.88
CA LEU A 58 3.02 -12.57 -12.13
C LEU A 58 3.79 -13.68 -11.39
N PRO A 59 4.94 -14.14 -11.89
CA PRO A 59 5.78 -15.11 -11.18
C PRO A 59 6.22 -14.64 -9.78
N SER A 60 6.26 -13.33 -9.53
CA SER A 60 6.45 -12.75 -8.20
C SER A 60 5.24 -12.87 -7.26
N TYR A 61 4.10 -13.40 -7.73
CA TYR A 61 2.95 -13.78 -6.90
C TYR A 61 3.07 -15.18 -6.31
N LEU A 62 4.15 -15.91 -6.63
CA LEU A 62 4.51 -17.12 -5.91
C LEU A 62 4.56 -16.79 -4.40
N PRO A 63 4.02 -17.68 -3.56
CA PRO A 63 3.63 -17.32 -2.21
C PRO A 63 4.82 -16.78 -1.43
N TRP A 64 4.62 -15.60 -0.85
CA TRP A 64 5.33 -15.18 0.34
C TRP A 64 5.15 -16.33 1.34
N SER A 65 6.25 -16.93 1.79
CA SER A 65 6.16 -18.02 2.75
C SER A 65 5.58 -17.43 4.04
N GLU A 66 4.39 -17.87 4.45
CA GLU A 66 3.79 -17.56 5.76
C GLU A 66 4.55 -18.23 6.92
N THR A 67 5.86 -18.43 6.77
CA THR A 67 6.70 -18.91 7.85
C THR A 67 6.98 -17.75 8.77
N SER A 68 6.55 -17.85 10.03
CA SER A 68 6.91 -16.89 11.08
C SER A 68 8.40 -16.93 11.45
N ASP A 69 9.12 -17.97 11.00
CA ASP A 69 10.55 -18.17 11.25
C ASP A 69 11.40 -17.47 10.18
N VAL A 70 11.32 -16.15 10.16
CA VAL A 70 12.12 -15.32 9.26
C VAL A 70 13.25 -14.67 10.07
N GLY A 71 14.48 -14.93 9.67
CA GLY A 71 15.66 -14.38 10.33
C GLY A 71 15.65 -12.85 10.33
N TYR A 72 15.98 -12.24 11.48
CA TYR A 72 16.07 -10.78 11.58
C TYR A 72 17.07 -10.22 10.57
N ARG A 73 16.65 -9.23 9.76
CA ARG A 73 17.43 -8.62 8.66
C ARG A 73 17.89 -9.60 7.57
N SER A 74 17.22 -10.74 7.40
CA SER A 74 17.43 -11.59 6.21
C SER A 74 16.83 -10.94 4.96
N CYS A 75 17.20 -11.43 3.77
CA CYS A 75 16.61 -10.97 2.51
C CYS A 75 15.09 -11.12 2.53
N GLU A 76 14.60 -12.26 3.01
CA GLU A 76 13.17 -12.57 3.13
C GLU A 76 12.46 -11.58 4.06
N ALA A 77 13.12 -11.14 5.13
CA ALA A 77 12.59 -10.15 6.07
C ALA A 77 12.45 -8.75 5.45
N TYR A 78 13.33 -8.38 4.51
CA TYR A 78 13.22 -7.13 3.76
C TYR A 78 12.18 -7.20 2.65
N PHE A 79 12.08 -8.34 1.96
CA PHE A 79 11.20 -8.53 0.81
C PHE A 79 9.90 -9.23 1.21
N GLY A 80 9.19 -8.64 2.17
CA GLY A 80 7.80 -8.94 2.45
C GLY A 80 7.50 -9.90 3.59
N ASN A 81 8.33 -10.92 3.82
CA ASN A 81 8.07 -11.91 4.87
C ASN A 81 8.44 -11.40 6.28
N GLY A 82 8.87 -10.15 6.41
CA GLY A 82 9.28 -9.57 7.70
C GLY A 82 8.14 -9.10 8.61
N PHE A 83 6.89 -9.06 8.14
CA PHE A 83 5.72 -8.65 8.91
C PHE A 83 5.18 -9.79 9.79
N THR A 84 6.01 -10.26 10.73
CA THR A 84 5.72 -11.46 11.54
C THR A 84 4.98 -11.17 12.84
N GLU A 85 4.94 -9.91 13.28
CA GLU A 85 4.23 -9.50 14.49
C GLU A 85 2.85 -8.98 14.13
N VAL A 86 1.80 -9.64 14.62
CA VAL A 86 0.41 -9.19 14.48
C VAL A 86 -0.05 -8.59 15.80
N ILE A 87 -0.48 -7.32 15.75
CA ILE A 87 -0.95 -6.56 16.90
C ILE A 87 -2.43 -6.29 16.71
N GLU A 88 -3.28 -7.00 17.45
CA GLU A 88 -4.73 -6.81 17.44
C GLU A 88 -5.11 -5.70 18.43
N VAL A 89 -5.48 -4.53 17.91
CA VAL A 89 -5.94 -3.39 18.74
C VAL A 89 -7.42 -3.59 19.11
N ILE A 90 -8.23 -3.97 18.12
CA ILE A 90 -9.59 -4.47 18.30
C ILE A 90 -9.69 -5.78 17.53
N PRO A 91 -9.79 -6.93 18.22
CA PRO A 91 -9.77 -8.23 17.56
C PRO A 91 -11.04 -8.46 16.74
N PRO A 92 -10.94 -9.16 15.59
CA PRO A 92 -12.12 -9.55 14.82
C PRO A 92 -12.99 -10.51 15.64
N LYS A 93 -14.27 -10.19 15.78
CA LYS A 93 -15.24 -11.07 16.45
C LYS A 93 -15.86 -12.04 15.44
N PRO A 94 -16.19 -13.28 15.84
CA PRO A 94 -16.89 -14.21 14.97
C PRO A 94 -18.23 -13.62 14.50
N ALA A 95 -18.59 -13.84 13.23
CA ALA A 95 -19.77 -13.26 12.56
C ALA A 95 -21.11 -13.47 13.30
N ALA A 96 -21.22 -14.52 14.14
CA ALA A 96 -22.42 -14.79 14.94
C ALA A 96 -22.61 -13.84 16.15
N ARG A 97 -21.63 -12.96 16.46
CA ARG A 97 -21.62 -12.08 17.65
C ARG A 97 -21.22 -10.62 17.38
N SER A 98 -20.94 -10.23 16.13
CA SER A 98 -20.33 -8.92 15.86
C SER A 98 -21.33 -7.88 15.36
N SER A 99 -21.68 -6.90 16.20
CA SER A 99 -22.16 -5.60 15.72
C SER A 99 -21.01 -4.62 15.47
N GLY A 100 -19.86 -4.74 16.16
CA GLY A 100 -18.74 -3.79 16.04
C GLY A 100 -17.69 -4.13 14.97
N GLY A 101 -16.83 -3.16 14.69
CA GLY A 101 -15.64 -3.23 13.83
C GLY A 101 -14.42 -3.88 14.48
N TRP A 102 -13.31 -3.85 13.75
CA TRP A 102 -12.03 -4.44 14.17
C TRP A 102 -10.86 -3.64 13.59
N PHE A 103 -9.68 -3.73 14.22
CA PHE A 103 -8.46 -3.07 13.77
C PHE A 103 -7.22 -3.81 14.24
N ARG A 104 -6.26 -4.03 13.34
CA ARG A 104 -4.97 -4.67 13.65
C ARG A 104 -3.85 -4.09 12.80
N CYS A 105 -2.62 -4.28 13.24
CA CYS A 105 -1.43 -3.95 12.47
C CYS A 105 -0.50 -5.16 12.39
N HIS A 106 0.16 -5.30 11.25
CA HIS A 106 1.25 -6.23 11.02
C HIS A 106 2.54 -5.41 11.04
N TYR A 107 3.48 -5.75 11.92
CA TYR A 107 4.71 -5.00 12.13
C TYR A 107 5.94 -5.79 11.67
N SER A 108 6.84 -5.09 10.97
CA SER A 108 8.15 -5.62 10.59
C SER A 108 9.24 -4.97 11.41
N ARG A 109 9.92 -5.77 12.27
CA ARG A 109 11.12 -5.30 13.01
C ARG A 109 12.27 -4.93 12.08
N THR A 110 12.39 -5.62 10.96
CA THR A 110 13.46 -5.40 9.99
C THR A 110 13.29 -4.05 9.31
N LEU A 111 12.08 -3.76 8.84
CA LEU A 111 11.76 -2.50 8.14
C LEU A 111 11.42 -1.35 9.10
N ARG A 112 11.08 -1.68 10.35
CA ARG A 112 10.52 -0.74 11.36
C ARG A 112 9.30 0.00 10.81
N CYS A 113 8.40 -0.75 10.17
CA CYS A 113 7.16 -0.23 9.60
C CYS A 113 5.98 -1.18 9.87
N SER A 114 4.77 -0.63 9.78
CA SER A 114 3.52 -1.37 9.96
C SER A 114 2.62 -1.29 8.73
N VAL A 115 1.88 -2.36 8.49
CA VAL A 115 0.69 -2.38 7.64
C VAL A 115 -0.52 -2.55 8.55
N CYS A 116 -1.39 -1.55 8.63
CA CYS A 116 -2.58 -1.58 9.46
C CYS A 116 -3.85 -1.72 8.61
N GLU A 117 -4.80 -2.50 9.13
CA GLU A 117 -6.09 -2.75 8.48
C GLU A 117 -7.20 -2.83 9.53
N GLY A 118 -8.43 -2.55 9.12
CA GLY A 118 -9.60 -2.71 9.96
C GLY A 118 -10.89 -2.76 9.16
N GLY A 119 -11.94 -3.21 9.83
CA GLY A 119 -13.28 -3.33 9.28
C GLY A 119 -14.27 -2.46 10.05
N LYS A 120 -15.30 -1.98 9.34
CA LYS A 120 -16.22 -0.93 9.82
C LYS A 120 -15.45 0.31 10.29
N ILE A 121 -14.71 0.89 9.35
CA ILE A 121 -14.02 2.17 9.54
C ILE A 121 -14.82 3.26 8.82
N ARG A 122 -15.04 4.37 9.49
CA ARG A 122 -15.66 5.58 8.95
C ARG A 122 -14.58 6.65 8.77
N MET A 123 -14.62 7.33 7.64
CA MET A 123 -13.83 8.53 7.37
C MET A 123 -14.76 9.75 7.44
N ASP A 124 -14.31 10.82 8.11
CA ASP A 124 -14.98 12.12 8.12
C ASP A 124 -14.09 13.15 7.39
N PRO A 125 -14.37 13.44 6.11
CA PRO A 125 -13.57 14.40 5.34
C PRO A 125 -13.56 15.80 5.94
N GLY A 126 -14.58 16.20 6.71
CA GLY A 126 -14.65 17.51 7.35
C GLY A 126 -13.59 17.72 8.43
N LYS A 127 -12.95 16.64 8.89
CA LYS A 127 -11.89 16.62 9.91
C LYS A 127 -10.51 16.35 9.32
N ILE A 128 -10.39 16.37 7.99
CA ILE A 128 -9.12 16.20 7.27
C ILE A 128 -8.83 17.53 6.58
N ARG A 129 -7.76 18.20 7.02
CA ARG A 129 -7.33 19.48 6.46
C ARG A 129 -6.15 19.26 5.52
N MET A 130 -6.34 19.54 4.24
CA MET A 130 -5.32 19.56 3.19
C MET A 130 -5.82 20.42 2.03
N SER A 131 -4.95 20.72 1.07
CA SER A 131 -5.38 21.23 -0.23
C SER A 131 -6.33 20.24 -0.91
N LYS A 132 -7.12 20.76 -1.85
CA LYS A 132 -8.16 19.98 -2.52
C LYS A 132 -7.59 18.83 -3.35
N GLY A 133 -6.41 19.03 -3.94
CA GLY A 133 -5.89 18.18 -4.98
C GLY A 133 -6.61 18.40 -6.31
N GLY A 134 -5.92 18.06 -7.40
CA GLY A 134 -6.43 18.24 -8.76
C GLY A 134 -6.49 19.70 -9.21
N GLU A 135 -5.87 20.64 -8.47
CA GLU A 135 -5.73 22.02 -8.95
C GLU A 135 -4.76 22.12 -10.13
N ARG A 136 -4.86 23.21 -10.89
CA ARG A 136 -3.92 23.48 -11.99
C ARG A 136 -2.53 23.78 -11.44
N LEU A 137 -1.50 23.41 -12.19
CA LEU A 137 -0.11 23.65 -11.78
C LEU A 137 0.13 25.13 -11.45
N GLU A 138 -0.38 26.05 -12.27
CA GLU A 138 -0.19 27.49 -12.08
C GLU A 138 -0.81 28.04 -10.78
N GLU A 139 -1.83 27.35 -10.25
CA GLU A 139 -2.53 27.74 -9.02
C GLU A 139 -1.81 27.27 -7.74
N VAL A 140 -0.90 26.31 -7.88
CA VAL A 140 -0.16 25.70 -6.77
C VAL A 140 1.34 26.01 -6.81
N MET A 141 1.82 26.71 -7.85
CA MET A 141 3.23 27.09 -7.95
C MET A 141 3.69 27.89 -6.73
N GLY A 142 4.70 27.37 -6.03
CA GLY A 142 5.26 28.01 -4.83
C GLY A 142 4.52 27.69 -3.53
N ARG A 143 3.51 26.83 -3.55
CA ARG A 143 2.87 26.26 -2.37
C ARG A 143 3.87 25.39 -1.60
N GLY A 144 3.79 25.40 -0.26
CA GLY A 144 4.57 24.50 0.56
C GLY A 144 3.98 23.07 0.55
N GLU A 145 4.84 22.06 0.58
CA GLU A 145 4.43 20.64 0.69
C GLU A 145 3.50 20.40 1.89
N GLU A 146 3.73 21.11 2.99
CA GLU A 146 2.91 21.03 4.21
C GLU A 146 1.43 21.35 4.01
N GLU A 147 1.10 22.13 2.98
CA GLU A 147 -0.29 22.47 2.59
C GLU A 147 -0.96 21.35 1.80
N GLU A 148 -0.18 20.49 1.13
CA GLU A 148 -0.66 19.34 0.36
C GLU A 148 -0.84 18.08 1.23
N LEU A 149 -0.07 18.01 2.31
CA LEU A 149 -0.12 16.90 3.26
C LEU A 149 -1.30 17.04 4.24
N PRO A 150 -2.04 15.95 4.51
CA PRO A 150 -3.18 15.98 5.44
C PRO A 150 -2.78 16.24 6.89
N GLU A 151 -3.55 17.12 7.54
CA GLU A 151 -3.68 17.22 8.99
C GLU A 151 -4.99 16.53 9.40
N PHE A 152 -4.88 15.55 10.29
CA PHE A 152 -6.03 14.79 10.78
C PHE A 152 -6.43 15.28 12.16
N GLU A 153 -7.67 15.74 12.30
CA GLU A 153 -8.26 16.05 13.59
C GLU A 153 -8.78 14.78 14.29
N ASP A 154 -8.89 14.81 15.61
CA ASP A 154 -9.38 13.69 16.40
C ASP A 154 -10.79 13.24 15.92
N GLY A 155 -10.88 11.97 15.51
CA GLY A 155 -12.08 11.39 14.93
C GLY A 155 -12.25 11.63 13.42
N ALA A 156 -11.22 12.06 12.71
CA ALA A 156 -11.17 12.03 11.23
C ALA A 156 -11.36 10.62 10.69
N PHE A 157 -10.92 9.63 11.46
CA PHE A 157 -11.27 8.23 11.26
C PHE A 157 -11.89 7.66 12.54
N GLN A 158 -12.86 6.76 12.37
CA GLN A 158 -13.52 6.10 13.47
C GLN A 158 -13.67 4.61 13.20
N VAL A 159 -13.58 3.78 14.24
CA VAL A 159 -13.90 2.35 14.19
C VAL A 159 -15.15 2.12 15.03
N ASP A 160 -16.09 1.34 14.52
CA ASP A 160 -17.29 0.94 15.26
C ASP A 160 -16.90 0.08 16.48
N GLY A 161 -17.12 0.58 17.69
CA GLY A 161 -16.85 -0.13 18.93
C GLY A 161 -17.93 -1.15 19.34
N GLY A 162 -19.09 -1.09 18.67
CA GLY A 162 -20.35 -1.72 19.08
C GLY A 162 -21.07 -0.92 20.17
N SER A 163 -22.32 -1.31 20.44
CA SER A 163 -23.21 -0.64 21.39
C SER A 163 -22.63 -0.50 22.82
N GLY A 164 -22.79 0.70 23.39
CA GLY A 164 -22.43 1.03 24.77
C GLY A 164 -20.97 1.41 24.95
N LYS A 165 -20.22 1.67 23.88
CA LYS A 165 -18.83 2.08 23.95
C LYS A 165 -18.72 3.60 24.04
N LYS A 166 -17.88 4.07 24.96
CA LYS A 166 -17.53 5.49 25.02
C LYS A 166 -16.53 5.82 23.94
N GLN A 167 -16.66 7.03 23.39
CA GLN A 167 -15.69 7.58 22.47
C GLN A 167 -14.31 7.65 23.13
N SER A 168 -13.31 7.04 22.50
CA SER A 168 -11.93 7.03 22.97
C SER A 168 -10.97 6.96 21.80
N ARG A 169 -9.72 7.36 22.00
CA ARG A 169 -8.67 7.07 21.01
C ARG A 169 -8.49 5.57 20.84
N LEU A 170 -8.22 5.15 19.61
CA LEU A 170 -8.00 3.74 19.28
C LEU A 170 -6.66 3.23 19.82
N VAL A 171 -5.62 4.07 19.73
CA VAL A 171 -4.25 3.73 20.11
C VAL A 171 -3.65 4.76 21.07
N SER A 172 -2.64 4.35 21.85
CA SER A 172 -1.88 5.24 22.72
C SER A 172 -0.61 5.79 22.02
N GLU A 173 0.06 6.77 22.63
CA GLU A 173 1.34 7.26 22.09
C GLU A 173 2.43 6.18 22.15
N GLU A 174 2.42 5.32 23.18
CA GLU A 174 3.36 4.21 23.30
C GLU A 174 3.19 3.20 22.16
N PHE A 175 1.94 2.91 21.78
CA PHE A 175 1.65 2.08 20.61
C PHE A 175 2.25 2.69 19.34
N LEU A 176 2.03 4.00 19.14
CA LEU A 176 2.53 4.69 17.97
C LEU A 176 4.07 4.69 17.95
N ASP A 177 4.73 4.97 19.07
CA ASP A 177 6.20 4.95 19.17
C ASP A 177 6.79 3.58 18.87
N GLN A 178 6.11 2.51 19.25
CA GLN A 178 6.57 1.15 19.05
C GLN A 178 6.32 0.63 17.64
N TYR A 179 5.13 0.88 17.07
CA TYR A 179 4.67 0.22 15.85
C TYR A 179 4.55 1.16 14.64
N VAL A 180 4.49 2.47 14.86
CA VAL A 180 4.44 3.50 13.80
C VAL A 180 5.47 4.60 14.10
N PRO A 181 6.76 4.24 14.18
CA PRO A 181 7.79 5.16 14.61
C PRO A 181 7.94 6.32 13.62
N VAL A 182 8.19 7.54 14.12
CA VAL A 182 8.35 8.75 13.30
C VAL A 182 9.47 8.60 12.26
N GLY A 183 10.50 7.81 12.56
CA GLY A 183 11.60 7.55 11.64
C GLY A 183 12.44 8.81 11.38
N GLY A 184 12.87 8.99 10.13
CA GLY A 184 13.72 10.12 9.70
C GLY A 184 12.97 11.25 8.99
N ILE A 185 11.64 11.25 9.01
CA ILE A 185 10.81 12.25 8.35
C ILE A 185 10.32 13.30 9.35
N LEU A 186 10.26 14.57 8.91
CA LEU A 186 9.82 15.68 9.75
C LEU A 186 8.33 15.57 10.11
N ARG A 187 7.50 15.14 9.14
CA ARG A 187 6.04 14.97 9.31
C ARG A 187 5.60 13.60 8.80
N HIS A 188 5.12 12.75 9.70
CA HIS A 188 4.59 11.42 9.37
C HIS A 188 3.07 11.44 9.34
N THR A 189 2.47 11.77 8.19
CA THR A 189 1.02 11.90 7.99
C THR A 189 0.26 10.63 8.38
N MET A 190 0.74 9.45 7.98
CA MET A 190 0.11 8.18 8.34
C MET A 190 0.12 7.88 9.85
N ARG A 191 1.12 8.36 10.60
CA ARG A 191 1.13 8.30 12.06
C ARG A 191 0.06 9.23 12.62
N GLY A 192 -0.07 10.43 12.05
CA GLY A 192 -1.15 11.37 12.36
C GLY A 192 -2.54 10.78 12.11
N LEU A 193 -2.71 10.06 11.00
CA LEU A 193 -3.94 9.33 10.68
C LEU A 193 -4.25 8.30 11.76
N ILE A 194 -3.31 7.40 12.07
CA ILE A 194 -3.55 6.34 13.07
C ILE A 194 -3.82 6.94 14.47
N LYS A 195 -3.12 8.03 14.81
CA LYS A 195 -3.33 8.78 16.06
C LYS A 195 -4.72 9.39 16.17
N SER A 196 -5.30 9.85 15.05
CA SER A 196 -6.60 10.50 15.04
C SER A 196 -7.77 9.50 15.11
N ILE A 197 -7.51 8.20 14.92
CA ILE A 197 -8.57 7.18 14.93
C ILE A 197 -9.20 7.10 16.32
N GLN A 198 -10.54 7.15 16.35
CA GLN A 198 -11.32 6.96 17.56
C GLN A 198 -12.24 5.74 17.46
N VAL A 199 -12.53 5.14 18.60
CA VAL A 199 -13.62 4.17 18.73
C VAL A 199 -14.90 4.95 18.92
N ALA A 200 -15.91 4.71 18.10
CA ALA A 200 -17.22 5.34 18.20
C ALA A 200 -18.28 4.32 18.69
N ASP A 201 -19.37 4.83 19.27
CA ASP A 201 -20.55 4.00 19.54
C ASP A 201 -21.28 3.69 18.23
N GLU A 202 -21.94 2.54 18.19
CA GLU A 202 -22.72 2.09 17.03
C GLU A 202 -23.80 3.11 16.61
N ASN A 203 -24.40 3.82 17.56
CA ASN A 203 -25.44 4.83 17.27
C ASN A 203 -24.86 6.10 16.61
N ASP A 204 -23.59 6.40 16.85
CA ASP A 204 -22.89 7.56 16.30
C ASP A 204 -22.14 7.23 14.99
N PHE A 205 -22.23 5.97 14.53
CA PHE A 205 -21.52 5.43 13.37
C PHE A 205 -22.37 5.45 12.08
N ASN A 206 -22.90 6.63 11.73
CA ASN A 206 -23.70 6.80 10.51
C ASN A 206 -22.82 7.28 9.34
N CYS A 207 -22.94 6.62 8.19
CA CYS A 207 -22.26 6.97 6.94
C CYS A 207 -23.27 7.27 5.83
N GLU A 208 -22.99 8.27 5.00
CA GLU A 208 -23.78 8.57 3.79
C GLU A 208 -23.52 7.55 2.68
N GLU A 209 -22.28 7.08 2.58
CA GLU A 209 -21.81 6.12 1.58
C GLU A 209 -21.04 4.99 2.26
N TRP A 210 -21.25 3.76 1.78
CA TRP A 210 -20.54 2.56 2.23
C TRP A 210 -19.74 1.97 1.07
N VAL A 211 -18.46 1.72 1.33
CA VAL A 211 -17.58 0.98 0.44
C VAL A 211 -17.31 -0.38 1.10
N GLU A 212 -17.83 -1.45 0.50
CA GLU A 212 -17.68 -2.81 1.03
C GLU A 212 -16.38 -3.46 0.55
N GLU A 213 -15.88 -3.02 -0.61
CA GLU A 213 -14.64 -3.52 -1.20
C GLU A 213 -13.41 -3.01 -0.45
N PRO A 214 -12.31 -3.81 -0.41
CA PRO A 214 -11.06 -3.38 0.19
C PRO A 214 -10.59 -2.04 -0.39
N THR A 215 -10.24 -1.11 0.50
CA THR A 215 -9.78 0.23 0.14
C THR A 215 -8.43 0.50 0.78
N LEU A 216 -7.46 0.88 -0.04
CA LEU A 216 -6.13 1.28 0.38
C LEU A 216 -6.04 2.81 0.42
N LEU A 217 -5.73 3.34 1.59
CA LEU A 217 -5.43 4.76 1.78
C LEU A 217 -3.94 4.99 1.50
N VAL A 218 -3.64 5.91 0.59
CA VAL A 218 -2.27 6.22 0.17
C VAL A 218 -2.01 7.70 0.35
N THR A 219 -0.97 8.06 1.08
CA THR A 219 -0.39 9.41 1.04
C THR A 219 0.89 9.33 0.24
N ARG A 220 0.97 10.06 -0.88
CA ARG A 220 2.15 10.12 -1.72
C ARG A 220 3.20 11.01 -1.08
N PHE A 221 4.45 10.57 -1.11
CA PHE A 221 5.60 11.35 -0.66
C PHE A 221 6.36 11.81 -1.90
N GLU A 222 6.40 13.13 -2.11
CA GLU A 222 7.19 13.84 -3.12
C GLU A 222 6.78 13.73 -4.60
N TYR A 223 7.17 14.78 -5.33
CA TYR A 223 6.86 15.04 -6.74
C TYR A 223 7.58 14.11 -7.73
N ALA A 224 6.85 13.64 -8.74
CA ALA A 224 7.28 13.18 -10.07
C ALA A 224 8.67 12.51 -10.21
N ASN A 225 9.08 11.71 -9.23
CA ASN A 225 10.29 10.91 -9.31
C ASN A 225 9.91 9.43 -9.47
N ILE A 226 10.53 8.77 -10.46
CA ILE A 226 10.33 7.35 -10.71
C ILE A 226 10.63 6.49 -9.46
N PHE A 227 11.60 6.89 -8.64
CA PHE A 227 11.94 6.16 -7.41
C PHE A 227 10.80 6.22 -6.40
N HIS A 228 10.24 7.41 -6.13
CA HIS A 228 9.10 7.59 -5.20
C HIS A 228 7.85 6.88 -5.71
N THR A 229 7.59 6.96 -7.02
CA THR A 229 6.50 6.22 -7.65
C THR A 229 6.66 4.72 -7.43
N VAL A 230 7.85 4.15 -7.70
CA VAL A 230 8.11 2.72 -7.50
C VAL A 230 7.97 2.31 -6.03
N THR A 231 8.40 3.15 -5.08
CA THR A 231 8.24 2.86 -3.65
C THR A 231 6.77 2.89 -3.20
N ASP A 232 5.95 3.79 -3.75
CA ASP A 232 4.51 3.84 -3.46
C ASP A 232 3.81 2.59 -3.99
N TRP A 233 4.10 2.18 -5.23
CA TRP A 233 3.59 0.94 -5.82
C TRP A 233 4.05 -0.29 -5.04
N TYR A 234 5.30 -0.31 -4.60
CA TYR A 234 5.81 -1.39 -3.76
C TYR A 234 5.08 -1.44 -2.41
N SER A 235 4.85 -0.30 -1.77
CA SER A 235 4.12 -0.21 -0.51
C SER A 235 2.67 -0.69 -0.65
N ALA A 236 2.00 -0.35 -1.76
CA ALA A 236 0.66 -0.84 -2.07
C ALA A 236 0.64 -2.36 -2.31
N TYR A 237 1.62 -2.88 -3.06
CA TYR A 237 1.78 -4.31 -3.28
C TYR A 237 2.01 -5.05 -1.96
N VAL A 238 2.99 -4.61 -1.16
CA VAL A 238 3.31 -5.20 0.16
C VAL A 238 2.08 -5.20 1.07
N SER A 239 1.39 -4.06 1.19
CA SER A 239 0.19 -3.94 2.03
C SER A 239 -0.89 -4.94 1.61
N SER A 240 -1.09 -5.10 0.30
CA SER A 240 -2.05 -6.06 -0.26
C SER A 240 -1.68 -7.52 0.02
N ARG A 241 -0.37 -7.84 0.02
CA ARG A 241 0.12 -9.19 0.31
C ARG A 241 0.03 -9.53 1.79
N VAL A 242 0.46 -8.62 2.65
CA VAL A 242 0.43 -8.79 4.11
C VAL A 242 -1.00 -8.97 4.63
N THR A 243 -1.96 -8.26 4.03
CA THR A 243 -3.39 -8.35 4.39
C THR A 243 -4.16 -9.40 3.59
N ALA A 244 -3.47 -10.16 2.72
CA ALA A 244 -4.03 -11.21 1.88
C ALA A 244 -5.26 -10.77 1.04
N LEU A 245 -5.19 -9.58 0.44
CA LEU A 245 -6.30 -9.06 -0.37
C LEU A 245 -6.57 -9.96 -1.59
N PRO A 246 -7.81 -10.47 -1.76
CA PRO A 246 -8.13 -11.41 -2.83
C PRO A 246 -8.15 -10.74 -4.21
N ASN A 247 -8.51 -9.46 -4.27
CA ASN A 247 -8.61 -8.67 -5.49
C ASN A 247 -7.88 -7.33 -5.33
N ARG A 248 -7.72 -6.59 -6.43
CA ARG A 248 -7.16 -5.24 -6.37
C ARG A 248 -8.09 -4.31 -5.57
N PRO A 249 -7.57 -3.60 -4.56
CA PRO A 249 -8.37 -2.67 -3.76
C PRO A 249 -8.70 -1.40 -4.56
N HIS A 250 -9.69 -0.65 -4.07
CA HIS A 250 -9.80 0.77 -4.38
C HIS A 250 -8.60 1.51 -3.79
N VAL A 251 -8.12 2.54 -4.47
CA VAL A 251 -7.03 3.39 -3.97
C VAL A 251 -7.60 4.78 -3.77
N VAL A 252 -7.48 5.28 -2.55
CA VAL A 252 -7.85 6.66 -2.19
C VAL A 252 -6.57 7.39 -1.83
N PHE A 253 -6.25 8.42 -2.62
CA PHE A 253 -5.17 9.33 -2.28
C PHE A 253 -5.64 10.28 -1.17
N VAL A 254 -4.91 10.29 -0.06
CA VAL A 254 -5.16 11.16 1.09
C VAL A 254 -4.06 12.21 1.12
N ASP A 255 -4.02 13.00 0.04
CA ASP A 255 -3.13 14.14 -0.18
C ASP A 255 -3.74 15.06 -1.25
N GLY A 256 -3.28 16.30 -1.33
CA GLY A 256 -3.86 17.33 -2.18
C GLY A 256 -2.97 17.80 -3.34
N HIS A 257 -2.32 16.89 -4.07
CA HIS A 257 -1.45 17.24 -5.21
C HIS A 257 -2.22 17.76 -6.43
N CYS A 258 -1.55 18.59 -7.24
CA CYS A 258 -2.09 19.15 -8.49
C CYS A 258 -2.42 18.09 -9.56
N GLU A 259 -3.30 18.44 -10.51
CA GLU A 259 -3.77 17.52 -11.56
C GLU A 259 -2.64 16.98 -12.44
N VAL A 260 -1.68 17.83 -12.81
CA VAL A 260 -0.59 17.53 -13.75
C VAL A 260 0.76 17.38 -13.04
N CYS A 261 0.73 17.07 -11.74
CA CYS A 261 1.92 16.69 -10.98
C CYS A 261 2.21 15.17 -11.11
N VAL A 262 1.37 14.48 -11.87
CA VAL A 262 1.44 13.05 -12.18
C VAL A 262 2.12 12.88 -13.55
N LEU A 263 3.11 11.99 -13.60
CA LEU A 263 3.89 11.52 -14.76
C LEU A 263 3.24 11.71 -16.14
#